data_AF-A0A3M1FNT2-F1
#
_entry.id   AF-A0A3M1FNT2-F1
#
_cell.length_a   1.000
_cell.length_b   1.000
_cell.length_c   1.000
_cell.angle_alpha   90.00
_cell.angle_beta   90.00
_cell.angle_gamma   90.00
#
_symmetry.space_group_name_H-M   'P 1'
#
loop_
_entity.id
_entity.type
_entity.pdbx_description
1 polymer ?
#
loop_
_entity_poly.entity_id
_entity_poly.type
_entity_poly.pdbx_seq_one_letter_code
_entity_poly.pdbx_strand_id
1 'polypeptide(L)'
;MSDFVVHKGRLTAGTFARHYGADVIEVHYKHEERTEVMLADGRAGVGTCLGCGSATCMEKQDSELRLFGELDAFPGDPSRDVCPTRAIRWDGKNLVAFVEVADCIGCGLCISRCPYGAINLANGMNATIETTDPDGLAVEGSTKGEHPKVKRSGQIAMLNAPAAANLPVTIGGLEDARTTLLVRNLLNEVGLNARTRRRGDTNMRIDAVGFSRSGRPFVAEIETGAEALDSPRALLEDVAVLHSRYGYAVDEIDPVSIVLSLPNSRSEYYQVIRDIEKVLRLRCRTITIGALIALLWNCVKLEGFDGDVFTVGEGKVDLAVWLGLNGVALDEPYPGAFKPAK
;
A
#
# COMPACT_ATOMS: atom_id res chain seq x y z
N MET A 1 -8.28 -17.38 21.49
CA MET A 1 -7.13 -16.62 22.03
C MET A 1 -6.50 -15.94 20.83
N SER A 2 -6.61 -14.62 20.75
CA SER A 2 -6.05 -13.86 19.62
C SER A 2 -4.53 -13.96 19.70
N ASP A 3 -3.91 -14.56 18.69
CA ASP A 3 -2.47 -14.50 18.48
C ASP A 3 -2.08 -13.04 18.18
N PHE A 4 -2.03 -12.22 19.22
CA PHE A 4 -1.26 -11.00 19.24
C PHE A 4 0.20 -11.43 19.15
N VAL A 5 0.66 -11.69 17.93
CA VAL A 5 2.09 -11.74 17.65
C VAL A 5 2.59 -10.34 17.97
N VAL A 6 3.18 -10.20 19.15
CA VAL A 6 3.84 -8.98 19.58
C VAL A 6 5.09 -8.86 18.71
N HIS A 7 4.98 -8.16 17.58
CA HIS A 7 6.10 -7.81 16.70
C HIS A 7 7.12 -6.87 17.37
N LYS A 8 6.87 -6.48 18.62
CA LYS A 8 7.60 -5.42 19.33
C LYS A 8 8.57 -5.97 20.37
N GLY A 9 9.86 -5.77 20.12
CA GLY A 9 10.79 -5.54 21.20
C GLY A 9 10.48 -4.21 21.88
N ARG A 10 10.51 -4.22 23.22
CA ARG A 10 9.99 -3.19 24.11
C ARG A 10 10.93 -1.99 24.26
N LEU A 11 11.29 -1.32 23.17
CA LEU A 11 11.79 0.05 23.31
C LEU A 11 10.59 0.97 23.56
N THR A 12 10.76 1.94 24.47
CA THR A 12 9.69 2.88 24.78
C THR A 12 9.34 3.68 23.53
N ALA A 13 8.05 3.92 23.28
CA ALA A 13 7.62 4.74 22.16
C ALA A 13 8.37 6.08 22.14
N GLY A 14 8.83 6.50 20.96
CA GLY A 14 9.63 7.71 20.78
C GLY A 14 11.08 7.61 21.24
N THR A 15 11.60 6.42 21.59
CA THR A 15 13.04 6.20 21.80
C THR A 15 13.72 5.64 20.55
N PHE A 16 15.03 5.86 20.44
CA PHE A 16 15.87 5.29 19.40
C PHE A 16 17.13 4.69 20.04
N ALA A 17 17.61 3.56 19.51
CA ALA A 17 18.86 2.93 19.94
C ALA A 17 20.10 3.68 19.42
N ARG A 18 19.98 4.28 18.22
CA ARG A 18 20.96 5.16 17.57
C ARG A 18 20.23 6.36 16.97
N HIS A 19 20.95 7.42 16.60
CA HIS A 19 20.34 8.56 15.92
C HIS A 19 21.27 9.22 14.92
N TYR A 20 20.72 9.87 13.90
CA TYR A 20 21.50 10.81 13.09
C TYR A 20 21.55 12.13 13.86
N GLY A 21 22.74 12.71 14.06
CA GLY A 21 22.92 13.94 14.84
C GLY A 21 22.17 15.18 14.31
N ALA A 22 21.43 15.04 13.22
CA ALA A 22 20.50 16.01 12.65
C ALA A 22 19.30 15.27 12.02
N ASP A 23 18.17 15.98 11.85
CA ASP A 23 16.96 15.40 11.26
C ASP A 23 17.16 15.00 9.80
N VAL A 24 16.55 13.89 9.38
CA VAL A 24 16.46 13.53 7.96
C VAL A 24 15.45 14.46 7.28
N ILE A 25 15.84 15.05 6.15
CA ILE A 25 14.98 15.92 5.33
C ILE A 25 14.52 15.24 4.05
N GLU A 26 15.34 14.33 3.50
CA GLU A 26 15.01 13.57 2.29
C GLU A 26 15.49 12.11 2.41
N VAL A 27 14.67 11.21 1.89
CA VAL A 27 14.99 9.79 1.66
C VAL A 27 14.89 9.54 0.15
N HIS A 28 15.98 9.09 -0.45
CA HIS A 28 16.07 8.85 -1.89
C HIS A 28 16.23 7.35 -2.17
N TYR A 29 15.33 6.81 -2.98
CA TYR A 29 15.34 5.41 -3.38
C TYR A 29 15.94 5.24 -4.77
N LYS A 30 16.72 4.18 -4.95
CA LYS A 30 17.24 3.78 -6.25
C LYS A 30 17.20 2.26 -6.38
N HIS A 31 16.74 1.79 -7.54
CA HIS A 31 16.56 0.37 -7.83
C HIS A 31 17.88 -0.40 -7.65
N GLU A 32 17.83 -1.50 -6.90
CA GLU A 32 18.97 -2.37 -6.55
C GLU A 32 20.10 -1.71 -5.75
N GLU A 33 19.89 -0.50 -5.25
CA GLU A 33 20.85 0.22 -4.43
C GLU A 33 20.34 0.43 -3.00
N ARG A 34 21.28 0.73 -2.09
CA ARG A 34 20.91 1.09 -0.72
C ARG A 34 20.21 2.44 -0.74
N THR A 35 19.25 2.62 0.15
CA THR A 35 18.51 3.88 0.24
C THR A 35 19.39 4.96 0.86
N GLU A 36 19.40 6.12 0.21
CA GLU A 36 20.18 7.28 0.66
C GLU A 36 19.31 8.22 1.49
N VAL A 37 19.93 8.91 2.43
CA VAL A 37 19.31 9.96 3.24
C VAL A 37 20.10 11.26 3.14
N MET A 38 19.39 12.39 3.20
CA MET A 38 19.96 13.72 3.37
C MET A 38 19.54 14.25 4.75
N LEU A 39 20.51 14.74 5.52
CA LEU A 39 20.31 15.34 6.84
C LEU A 39 20.20 16.87 6.74
N ALA A 40 19.53 17.48 7.71
CA ALA A 40 19.32 18.93 7.77
C ALA A 40 20.62 19.76 7.90
N ASP A 41 21.71 19.13 8.35
CA ASP A 41 23.04 19.76 8.46
C ASP A 41 23.89 19.63 7.17
N GLY A 42 23.32 19.07 6.10
CA GLY A 42 23.96 18.92 4.80
C GLY A 42 24.75 17.62 4.61
N ARG A 43 24.85 16.76 5.62
CA ARG A 43 25.42 15.41 5.45
C ARG A 43 24.45 14.50 4.69
N ALA A 44 24.99 13.59 3.91
CA ALA A 44 24.22 12.57 3.18
C ALA A 44 24.99 11.25 3.13
N GLY A 45 24.26 10.15 2.91
CA GLY A 45 24.82 8.81 2.80
C GLY A 45 23.75 7.73 2.92
N VAL A 46 24.18 6.49 3.06
CA VAL A 46 23.29 5.33 3.19
C VAL A 46 22.56 5.36 4.53
N GLY A 47 21.23 5.19 4.46
CA GLY A 47 20.39 5.03 5.63
C GLY A 47 20.65 3.71 6.39
N THR A 48 20.41 3.70 7.69
CA THR A 48 20.69 2.59 8.60
C THR A 48 19.64 2.49 9.69
N CYS A 49 19.44 1.28 10.21
CA CYS A 49 18.44 1.03 11.23
C CYS A 49 18.80 1.74 12.53
N LEU A 50 17.97 2.68 12.96
CA LEU A 50 18.18 3.42 14.21
C LEU A 50 17.58 2.74 15.45
N GLY A 51 16.96 1.56 15.28
CA GLY A 51 16.34 0.84 16.38
C GLY A 51 15.21 1.63 17.04
N CYS A 52 14.17 1.95 16.27
CA CYS A 52 13.09 2.84 16.71
C CYS A 52 12.12 2.11 17.65
N GLY A 53 11.86 2.65 18.84
CA GLY A 53 10.82 2.14 19.74
C GLY A 53 9.40 2.33 19.21
N SER A 54 9.22 3.26 18.27
CA SER A 54 8.01 3.39 17.45
C SER A 54 8.31 2.98 16.01
N ALA A 55 8.63 1.71 15.74
CA ALA A 55 9.00 1.24 14.40
C ALA A 55 7.86 1.40 13.36
N THR A 56 7.79 2.55 12.68
CA THR A 56 6.78 2.85 11.65
C THR A 56 6.85 1.92 10.46
N CYS A 57 8.00 1.31 10.18
CA CYS A 57 8.17 0.30 9.13
C CYS A 57 7.50 -1.04 9.46
N MET A 58 7.14 -1.28 10.73
CA MET A 58 6.51 -2.52 11.19
C MET A 58 5.05 -2.29 11.58
N GLU A 59 4.73 -1.15 12.17
CA GLU A 59 3.39 -0.85 12.67
C GLU A 59 2.87 0.55 12.29
N LYS A 60 1.57 0.60 12.00
CA LYS A 60 0.78 1.83 11.87
C LYS A 60 0.38 2.37 13.26
N GLN A 61 0.17 3.67 13.33
CA GLN A 61 -0.46 4.34 14.47
C GLN A 61 -1.99 4.24 14.37
N ASP A 62 -2.68 4.26 15.51
CA ASP A 62 -4.14 4.15 15.51
C ASP A 62 -4.82 5.32 14.78
N SER A 63 -4.18 6.51 14.79
CA SER A 63 -4.62 7.68 14.03
C SER A 63 -4.61 7.47 12.51
N GLU A 64 -3.73 6.59 11.99
CA GLU A 64 -3.67 6.25 10.56
C GLU A 64 -4.82 5.32 10.13
N LEU A 65 -5.53 4.71 11.08
CA LEU A 65 -6.56 3.70 10.85
C LEU A 65 -7.99 4.22 11.09
N ARG A 66 -8.14 5.52 11.37
CA ARG A 66 -9.45 6.17 11.52
C ARG A 66 -9.92 6.71 10.17
N LEU A 67 -11.25 6.78 10.02
CA LEU A 67 -11.90 7.52 8.94
C LEU A 67 -12.52 8.79 9.53
N PHE A 68 -13.00 9.68 8.67
CA PHE A 68 -13.66 10.91 9.08
C PHE A 68 -15.18 10.78 8.96
N GLY A 69 -15.91 11.56 9.76
CA GLY A 69 -17.38 11.61 9.71
C GLY A 69 -18.04 10.27 10.03
N GLU A 70 -19.15 10.00 9.36
CA GLU A 70 -19.98 8.80 9.61
C GLU A 70 -19.23 7.48 9.35
N LEU A 71 -18.23 7.47 8.46
CA LEU A 71 -17.45 6.26 8.17
C LEU A 71 -16.48 5.87 9.30
N ASP A 72 -16.23 6.70 10.31
CA ASP A 72 -15.41 6.29 11.47
C ASP A 72 -16.05 5.11 12.23
N ALA A 73 -17.39 5.02 12.18
CA ALA A 73 -18.17 3.92 12.75
C ALA A 73 -18.04 2.60 11.98
N PHE A 74 -17.42 2.59 10.79
CA PHE A 74 -17.21 1.37 10.02
C PHE A 74 -16.40 0.35 10.83
N PRO A 75 -16.84 -0.93 10.92
CA PRO A 75 -16.16 -1.96 11.70
C PRO A 75 -14.89 -2.45 10.98
N GLY A 76 -13.85 -1.62 11.01
CA GLY A 76 -12.60 -1.91 10.32
C GLY A 76 -11.67 -2.87 11.06
N ASP A 77 -10.80 -3.56 10.32
CA ASP A 77 -9.75 -4.43 10.84
C ASP A 77 -8.79 -3.66 11.76
N PRO A 78 -8.62 -4.09 13.03
CA PRO A 78 -7.76 -3.42 14.00
C PRO A 78 -6.26 -3.67 13.79
N SER A 79 -5.87 -4.51 12.83
CA SER A 79 -4.47 -4.85 12.57
C SER A 79 -3.64 -3.61 12.28
N ARG A 80 -2.54 -3.46 13.03
CA ARG A 80 -1.57 -2.38 12.85
C ARG A 80 -0.37 -2.81 12.01
N ASP A 81 -0.32 -4.07 11.60
CA ASP A 81 0.79 -4.62 10.82
C ASP A 81 0.96 -3.83 9.52
N VAL A 82 2.19 -3.39 9.25
CA VAL A 82 2.58 -2.82 7.95
C VAL A 82 2.84 -3.94 6.96
N CYS A 83 3.60 -4.97 7.37
CA CYS A 83 3.94 -6.09 6.52
C CYS A 83 2.80 -7.12 6.51
N PRO A 84 2.14 -7.37 5.36
CA PRO A 84 1.00 -8.28 5.31
C PRO A 84 1.38 -9.71 5.67
N THR A 85 2.61 -10.14 5.34
CA THR A 85 3.13 -11.47 5.63
C THR A 85 3.94 -11.57 6.91
N ARG A 86 4.09 -10.46 7.65
CA ARG A 86 4.89 -10.41 8.89
C ARG A 86 6.36 -10.85 8.71
N ALA A 87 6.91 -10.62 7.53
CA ALA A 87 8.30 -10.91 7.20
C ALA A 87 9.29 -10.02 7.96
N ILE A 88 8.95 -8.75 8.22
CA ILE A 88 9.78 -7.86 9.04
C ILE A 88 9.54 -8.15 10.53
N ARG A 89 10.61 -8.40 11.28
CA ARG A 89 10.59 -8.80 12.69
C ARG A 89 11.62 -8.00 13.49
N TRP A 90 11.48 -8.02 14.81
CA TRP A 90 12.35 -7.28 15.72
C TRP A 90 13.37 -8.20 16.39
N ASP A 91 14.65 -7.83 16.34
CA ASP A 91 15.71 -8.45 17.12
C ASP A 91 15.87 -7.69 18.45
N GLY A 92 15.39 -8.30 19.54
CA GLY A 92 15.46 -7.72 20.87
C GLY A 92 16.88 -7.60 21.44
N LYS A 93 17.83 -8.40 20.95
CA LYS A 93 19.22 -8.39 21.43
C LYS A 93 20.01 -7.26 20.78
N ASN A 94 19.88 -7.12 19.48
CA ASN A 94 20.62 -6.12 18.71
C ASN A 94 19.87 -4.79 18.56
N LEU A 95 18.61 -4.72 19.02
CA LEU A 95 17.74 -3.55 18.94
C LEU A 95 17.55 -3.03 17.52
N VAL A 96 17.48 -3.95 16.55
CA VAL A 96 17.28 -3.65 15.13
C VAL A 96 16.14 -4.49 14.57
N ALA A 97 15.53 -4.02 13.49
CA ALA A 97 14.62 -4.83 12.71
C ALA A 97 15.43 -5.72 11.73
N PHE A 98 14.89 -6.89 11.39
CA PHE A 98 15.38 -7.78 10.35
C PHE A 98 14.23 -8.30 9.49
N VAL A 99 14.53 -8.86 8.32
CA VAL A 99 13.53 -9.43 7.41
C VAL A 99 13.77 -10.93 7.27
N GLU A 100 12.73 -11.72 7.53
CA GLU A 100 12.69 -13.13 7.14
C GLU A 100 12.42 -13.22 5.64
N VAL A 101 13.44 -13.63 4.88
CA VAL A 101 13.43 -13.59 3.41
C VAL A 101 12.37 -14.52 2.86
N ALA A 102 12.16 -15.69 3.48
CA ALA A 102 11.19 -16.68 3.03
C ALA A 102 9.74 -16.17 3.06
N ASP A 103 9.42 -15.27 4.00
CA ASP A 103 8.08 -14.69 4.18
C ASP A 103 7.89 -13.40 3.34
N CYS A 104 8.96 -12.84 2.77
CA CYS A 104 8.93 -11.51 2.16
C CYS A 104 8.46 -11.56 0.70
N ILE A 105 7.34 -10.88 0.40
CA ILE A 105 6.78 -10.78 -0.96
C ILE A 105 7.26 -9.55 -1.74
N GLY A 106 8.23 -8.80 -1.22
CA GLY A 106 8.81 -7.65 -1.92
C GLY A 106 7.91 -6.42 -2.12
N CYS A 107 6.74 -6.34 -1.47
CA CYS A 107 5.75 -5.26 -1.72
C CYS A 107 6.26 -3.83 -1.46
N GLY A 108 7.29 -3.63 -0.63
CA GLY A 108 7.90 -2.31 -0.38
C GLY A 108 7.20 -1.44 0.67
N LEU A 109 6.14 -1.90 1.33
CA LEU A 109 5.42 -1.14 2.37
C LEU A 109 6.31 -0.74 3.57
N CYS A 110 7.24 -1.59 3.99
CA CYS A 110 8.17 -1.25 5.06
C CYS A 110 9.22 -0.21 4.60
N ILE A 111 9.63 -0.28 3.32
CA ILE A 111 10.61 0.62 2.70
C ILE A 111 10.04 2.04 2.62
N SER A 112 8.80 2.18 2.13
CA SER A 112 8.14 3.49 2.01
C SER A 112 7.94 4.17 3.38
N ARG A 113 7.89 3.40 4.46
CA ARG A 113 7.59 3.91 5.81
C ARG A 113 8.81 4.18 6.68
N CYS A 114 9.99 3.71 6.31
CA CYS A 114 11.20 3.99 7.08
C CYS A 114 11.62 5.46 6.89
N PRO A 115 11.61 6.30 7.95
CA PRO A 115 11.99 7.71 7.82
C PRO A 115 13.52 7.91 7.78
N TYR A 116 14.29 6.85 8.01
CA TYR A 116 15.75 6.87 8.15
C TYR A 116 16.46 6.12 7.02
N GLY A 117 15.74 5.77 5.95
CA GLY A 117 16.32 5.12 4.76
C GLY A 117 16.99 3.76 5.03
N ALA A 118 16.63 3.08 6.11
CA ALA A 118 17.32 1.86 6.53
C ALA A 118 17.00 0.61 5.69
N ILE A 119 15.96 0.66 4.85
CA ILE A 119 15.40 -0.51 4.19
C ILE A 119 15.41 -0.29 2.69
N ASN A 120 15.89 -1.26 1.92
CA ASN A 120 15.88 -1.25 0.46
C ASN A 120 15.38 -2.61 -0.08
N LEU A 121 15.10 -2.69 -1.39
CA LEU A 121 14.70 -3.93 -2.06
C LEU A 121 15.91 -4.55 -2.77
N ALA A 122 16.57 -5.51 -2.12
CA ALA A 122 17.77 -6.14 -2.67
C ALA A 122 17.42 -7.05 -3.85
N ASN A 123 18.20 -6.94 -4.93
CA ASN A 123 18.02 -7.69 -6.19
C ASN A 123 16.60 -7.61 -6.74
N GLY A 124 15.87 -6.55 -6.43
CA GLY A 124 14.46 -6.37 -6.81
C GLY A 124 13.49 -7.43 -6.26
N MET A 125 13.86 -8.21 -5.23
CA MET A 125 13.06 -9.35 -4.76
C MET A 125 12.59 -9.24 -3.31
N ASN A 126 13.50 -9.01 -2.36
CA ASN A 126 13.17 -9.00 -0.94
C ASN A 126 13.66 -7.73 -0.25
N ALA A 127 12.94 -7.31 0.80
CA ALA A 127 13.39 -6.19 1.62
C ALA A 127 14.61 -6.60 2.43
N THR A 128 15.60 -5.70 2.54
CA THR A 128 16.78 -5.87 3.40
C THR A 128 16.96 -4.64 4.27
N ILE A 129 17.59 -4.81 5.43
CA ILE A 129 17.78 -3.74 6.41
C ILE A 129 19.26 -3.50 6.60
N GLU A 130 19.70 -2.28 6.32
CA GLU A 130 21.07 -1.83 6.56
C GLU A 130 21.26 -1.52 8.05
N THR A 131 22.33 -2.05 8.64
CA THR A 131 22.66 -1.90 10.06
C THR A 131 24.10 -1.46 10.30
N THR A 132 24.95 -1.53 9.27
CA THR A 132 26.41 -1.32 9.35
C THR A 132 26.82 0.14 9.40
N ASP A 133 25.93 1.07 9.01
CA ASP A 133 26.19 2.51 8.92
C ASP A 133 27.48 2.83 8.12
N PRO A 134 27.52 2.46 6.83
CA PRO A 134 28.77 2.48 6.05
C PRO A 134 29.37 3.89 5.90
N ASP A 135 28.55 4.93 5.99
CA ASP A 135 28.96 6.34 5.88
C ASP A 135 29.16 7.02 7.25
N GLY A 136 29.01 6.29 8.36
CA GLY A 136 29.22 6.84 9.71
C GLY A 136 28.28 7.98 10.08
N LEU A 137 27.02 7.94 9.62
CA LEU A 137 26.05 8.99 9.88
C LEU A 137 25.46 8.88 11.29
N ALA A 138 25.35 7.65 11.81
CA ALA A 138 24.74 7.38 13.10
C ALA A 138 25.68 7.72 14.25
N VAL A 139 25.11 8.34 15.27
CA VAL A 139 25.73 8.61 16.55
C VAL A 139 25.23 7.55 17.53
N GLU A 140 26.17 6.91 18.23
CA GLU A 140 25.84 5.96 19.30
C GLU A 140 25.21 6.69 20.49
N GLY A 141 24.19 6.06 21.07
CA GLY A 141 23.50 6.58 22.25
C GLY A 141 21.99 6.66 22.03
N SER A 142 21.25 6.34 23.09
CA SER A 142 19.81 6.41 23.06
C SER A 142 19.34 7.86 23.06
N THR A 143 18.36 8.16 22.21
CA THR A 143 17.71 9.47 22.20
C THR A 143 16.20 9.31 22.23
N LYS A 144 15.51 10.42 22.48
CA LYS A 144 14.06 10.52 22.40
C LYS A 144 13.68 11.58 21.39
N GLY A 145 12.62 11.32 20.64
CA GLY A 145 12.12 12.24 19.63
C GLY A 145 11.00 11.63 18.81
N GLU A 146 10.42 12.47 17.96
CA GLU A 146 9.44 12.06 16.97
C GLU A 146 10.15 11.71 15.66
N HIS A 147 9.49 10.91 14.83
CA HIS A 147 10.00 10.67 13.48
C HIS A 147 9.87 11.92 12.62
N PRO A 148 10.91 12.29 11.84
CA PRO A 148 10.83 13.44 10.96
C PRO A 148 9.84 13.21 9.82
N LYS A 149 9.21 14.30 9.36
CA LYS A 149 8.47 14.31 8.10
C LYS A 149 9.46 14.45 6.95
N VAL A 150 9.79 13.33 6.32
CA VAL A 150 10.80 13.30 5.25
C VAL A 150 10.16 13.40 3.86
N LYS A 151 10.80 14.16 2.96
CA LYS A 151 10.53 14.10 1.53
C LYS A 151 11.02 12.75 1.01
N ARG A 152 10.25 12.12 0.11
CA ARG A 152 10.60 10.85 -0.53
C ARG A 152 10.70 11.03 -2.03
N SER A 153 11.74 10.51 -2.63
CA SER A 153 11.99 10.64 -4.06
C SER A 153 12.68 9.40 -4.62
N GLY A 154 12.77 9.32 -5.95
CA GLY A 154 13.36 8.19 -6.65
C GLY A 154 12.41 7.00 -6.76
N GLN A 155 12.99 5.80 -6.89
CA GLN A 155 12.25 4.57 -7.18
C GLN A 155 12.76 3.41 -6.31
N ILE A 156 11.85 2.78 -5.54
CA ILE A 156 12.15 1.61 -4.71
C ILE A 156 12.65 0.46 -5.58
N ALA A 157 11.93 0.17 -6.66
CA ALA A 157 12.34 -0.78 -7.67
C ALA A 157 11.65 -0.52 -9.01
N MET A 158 12.28 -0.98 -10.10
CA MET A 158 11.67 -1.00 -11.42
C MET A 158 10.57 -2.06 -11.50
N LEU A 159 9.58 -1.88 -12.38
CA LEU A 159 8.46 -2.81 -12.49
C LEU A 159 8.81 -4.15 -13.16
N ASN A 160 9.94 -4.26 -13.82
CA ASN A 160 10.49 -5.52 -14.28
C ASN A 160 11.23 -6.29 -13.17
N ALA A 161 11.28 -5.76 -11.94
CA ALA A 161 11.92 -6.41 -10.81
C ALA A 161 11.25 -7.78 -10.51
N PRO A 162 12.02 -8.79 -10.06
CA PRO A 162 11.49 -10.12 -9.79
C PRO A 162 10.30 -10.15 -8.82
N ALA A 163 10.27 -9.27 -7.82
CA ALA A 163 9.14 -9.17 -6.89
C ALA A 163 7.83 -8.82 -7.61
N ALA A 164 7.87 -7.89 -8.57
CA ALA A 164 6.68 -7.47 -9.31
C ALA A 164 6.15 -8.59 -10.21
N ALA A 165 7.05 -9.30 -10.91
CA ALA A 165 6.66 -10.43 -11.76
C ALA A 165 6.08 -11.62 -10.97
N ASN A 166 6.50 -11.79 -9.72
CA ASN A 166 6.04 -12.87 -8.85
C ASN A 166 4.79 -12.53 -8.01
N LEU A 167 4.20 -11.34 -8.21
CA LEU A 167 3.00 -10.91 -7.49
C LEU A 167 1.82 -11.88 -7.63
N PRO A 168 1.51 -12.45 -8.82
CA PRO A 168 0.39 -13.37 -8.94
C PRO A 168 0.53 -14.63 -8.08
N VAL A 169 1.74 -15.18 -7.99
CA VAL A 169 2.03 -16.35 -7.16
C VAL A 169 2.00 -16.00 -5.68
N THR A 170 2.69 -14.92 -5.30
CA THR A 170 2.82 -14.53 -3.90
C THR A 170 1.49 -14.06 -3.30
N ILE A 171 0.73 -13.23 -4.01
CA ILE A 171 -0.59 -12.76 -3.57
C ILE A 171 -1.63 -13.89 -3.67
N GLY A 172 -1.60 -14.68 -4.74
CA GLY A 172 -2.52 -15.82 -4.89
C GLY A 172 -2.38 -16.89 -3.80
N GLY A 173 -1.23 -16.95 -3.12
CA GLY A 173 -0.99 -17.82 -1.97
C GLY A 173 -1.32 -17.20 -0.60
N LEU A 174 -1.72 -15.93 -0.53
CA LEU A 174 -2.09 -15.28 0.72
C LEU A 174 -3.50 -15.66 1.16
N GLU A 175 -3.68 -15.82 2.47
CA GLU A 175 -5.02 -15.85 3.05
C GLU A 175 -5.74 -14.51 2.81
N ASP A 176 -7.05 -14.53 2.62
CA ASP A 176 -7.88 -13.34 2.36
C ASP A 176 -7.58 -12.18 3.32
N ALA A 177 -7.47 -12.46 4.62
CA ALA A 177 -7.16 -11.44 5.63
C ALA A 177 -5.81 -10.75 5.38
N ARG A 178 -4.81 -11.46 4.85
CA ARG A 178 -3.49 -10.89 4.51
C ARG A 178 -3.53 -10.12 3.20
N THR A 179 -4.30 -10.57 2.23
CA THR A 179 -4.56 -9.86 0.96
C THR A 179 -5.28 -8.54 1.22
N THR A 180 -6.36 -8.57 1.99
CA THR A 180 -7.11 -7.38 2.41
C THR A 180 -6.21 -6.39 3.17
N LEU A 181 -5.37 -6.89 4.09
CA LEU A 181 -4.39 -6.07 4.80
C LEU A 181 -3.35 -5.43 3.87
N LEU A 182 -2.83 -6.18 2.88
CA LEU A 182 -1.93 -5.67 1.85
C LEU A 182 -2.59 -4.51 1.10
N VAL A 183 -3.80 -4.72 0.58
CA VAL A 183 -4.55 -3.71 -0.19
C VAL A 183 -4.82 -2.47 0.66
N ARG A 184 -5.33 -2.62 1.88
CA ARG A 184 -5.53 -1.50 2.82
C ARG A 184 -4.28 -0.67 2.98
N ASN A 185 -3.15 -1.33 3.23
CA ASN A 185 -1.89 -0.65 3.47
C ASN A 185 -1.37 0.01 2.18
N LEU A 186 -1.51 -0.62 1.02
CA LEU A 186 -1.18 -0.01 -0.27
C LEU A 186 -2.01 1.26 -0.52
N LEU A 187 -3.33 1.21 -0.37
CA LEU A 187 -4.22 2.38 -0.51
C LEU A 187 -3.78 3.53 0.40
N ASN A 188 -3.47 3.22 1.66
CA ASN A 188 -2.96 4.21 2.61
C ASN A 188 -1.60 4.80 2.20
N GLU A 189 -0.66 3.96 1.74
CA GLU A 189 0.67 4.43 1.36
C GLU A 189 0.67 5.18 0.00
N VAL A 190 -0.28 4.94 -0.90
CA VAL A 190 -0.50 5.78 -2.09
C VAL A 190 -1.31 7.05 -1.79
N GLY A 191 -1.68 7.27 -0.52
CA GLY A 191 -2.20 8.55 -0.03
C GLY A 191 -3.71 8.63 0.15
N LEU A 192 -4.45 7.53 -0.07
CA LEU A 192 -5.86 7.45 0.31
C LEU A 192 -5.98 7.21 1.82
N ASN A 193 -7.17 7.40 2.38
CA ASN A 193 -7.47 6.99 3.75
C ASN A 193 -8.46 5.83 3.70
N ALA A 194 -7.98 4.61 3.99
CA ALA A 194 -8.73 3.38 3.77
C ALA A 194 -8.77 2.49 5.01
N ARG A 195 -9.94 1.89 5.25
CA ARG A 195 -10.15 0.78 6.18
C ARG A 195 -10.73 -0.40 5.43
N THR A 196 -10.37 -1.59 5.88
CA THR A 196 -10.96 -2.84 5.41
C THR A 196 -11.81 -3.47 6.48
N ARG A 197 -12.80 -4.27 6.10
CA ARG A 197 -13.70 -4.92 7.07
C ARG A 197 -12.96 -5.77 8.09
N ARG A 198 -13.53 -5.83 9.29
CA ARG A 198 -13.06 -6.74 10.34
C ARG A 198 -13.38 -8.18 9.97
N ARG A 199 -12.40 -9.07 10.13
CA ARG A 199 -12.58 -10.51 9.94
C ARG A 199 -13.72 -11.06 10.80
N GLY A 200 -14.60 -11.85 10.18
CA GLY A 200 -15.72 -12.53 10.84
C GLY A 200 -16.95 -11.65 11.08
N ASP A 201 -16.93 -10.40 10.62
CA ASP A 201 -18.13 -9.57 10.58
C ASP A 201 -19.00 -9.98 9.39
N THR A 202 -20.18 -10.52 9.67
CA THR A 202 -21.17 -10.91 8.65
C THR A 202 -22.21 -9.83 8.39
N ASN A 203 -22.22 -8.75 9.17
CA ASN A 203 -23.19 -7.64 9.07
C ASN A 203 -22.73 -6.56 8.08
N MET A 204 -21.43 -6.51 7.80
CA MET A 204 -20.80 -5.60 6.85
C MET A 204 -19.99 -6.41 5.83
N ARG A 205 -20.43 -6.38 4.57
CA ARG A 205 -19.81 -7.15 3.48
C ARG A 205 -18.77 -6.37 2.68
N ILE A 206 -18.87 -5.04 2.71
CA ILE A 206 -17.92 -4.14 2.04
C ILE A 206 -16.48 -4.50 2.43
N ASP A 207 -15.67 -4.85 1.45
CA ASP A 207 -14.28 -5.26 1.71
C ASP A 207 -13.42 -4.08 2.17
N ALA A 208 -13.52 -2.93 1.52
CA ALA A 208 -12.87 -1.69 1.94
C ALA A 208 -13.72 -0.44 1.72
N VAL A 209 -13.55 0.53 2.62
CA VAL A 209 -14.13 1.88 2.51
C VAL A 209 -13.06 2.92 2.79
N GLY A 210 -13.25 4.12 2.28
CA GLY A 210 -12.32 5.19 2.57
C GLY A 210 -12.64 6.50 1.89
N PHE A 211 -11.65 7.39 1.92
CA PHE A 211 -11.69 8.67 1.24
C PHE A 211 -10.48 8.84 0.32
N SER A 212 -10.73 9.44 -0.84
CA SER A 212 -9.69 10.01 -1.68
C SER A 212 -9.01 11.21 -1.00
N ARG A 213 -7.91 11.70 -1.60
CA ARG A 213 -7.28 12.95 -1.14
C ARG A 213 -8.14 14.17 -1.44
N SER A 214 -9.00 14.08 -2.46
CA SER A 214 -10.05 15.06 -2.75
C SER A 214 -11.22 15.01 -1.75
N GLY A 215 -11.24 14.04 -0.83
CA GLY A 215 -12.27 13.89 0.20
C GLY A 215 -13.53 13.17 -0.27
N ARG A 216 -13.53 12.59 -1.47
CA ARG A 216 -14.66 11.78 -1.96
C ARG A 216 -14.66 10.40 -1.32
N PRO A 217 -15.81 9.90 -0.87
CA PRO A 217 -15.93 8.55 -0.33
C PRO A 217 -15.78 7.51 -1.45
N PHE A 218 -15.13 6.40 -1.15
CA PHE A 218 -15.08 5.25 -2.04
C PHE A 218 -15.42 3.96 -1.30
N VAL A 219 -15.92 2.99 -2.07
CA VAL A 219 -16.05 1.58 -1.68
C VAL A 219 -15.17 0.76 -2.60
N ALA A 220 -14.59 -0.30 -2.07
CA ALA A 220 -13.82 -1.21 -2.89
C ALA A 220 -14.05 -2.68 -2.57
N GLU A 221 -14.13 -3.44 -3.64
CA GLU A 221 -14.24 -4.90 -3.66
C GLU A 221 -12.89 -5.49 -4.07
N ILE A 222 -12.37 -6.43 -3.27
CA ILE A 222 -11.02 -6.96 -3.44
C ILE A 222 -11.12 -8.37 -4.02
N GLU A 223 -10.79 -8.52 -5.30
CA GLU A 223 -10.94 -9.78 -6.02
C GLU A 223 -9.60 -10.23 -6.61
N THR A 224 -8.96 -11.19 -5.96
CA THR A 224 -7.68 -11.76 -6.42
C THR A 224 -7.83 -13.05 -7.21
N GLY A 225 -9.06 -13.56 -7.34
CA GLY A 225 -9.39 -14.72 -8.16
C GLY A 225 -9.31 -14.43 -9.67
N ALA A 226 -9.39 -15.50 -10.47
CA ALA A 226 -9.36 -15.41 -11.93
C ALA A 226 -10.65 -14.83 -12.53
N GLU A 227 -11.75 -14.80 -11.77
CA GLU A 227 -13.07 -14.38 -12.22
C GLU A 227 -13.51 -13.11 -11.47
N ALA A 228 -13.26 -11.93 -12.04
CA ALA A 228 -13.66 -10.66 -11.42
C ALA A 228 -15.13 -10.25 -11.66
N LEU A 229 -15.96 -11.14 -12.23
CA LEU A 229 -17.30 -10.81 -12.74
C LEU A 229 -18.27 -10.34 -11.63
N ASP A 230 -18.08 -10.84 -10.41
CA ASP A 230 -18.99 -10.53 -9.30
C ASP A 230 -18.65 -9.20 -8.61
N SER A 231 -17.43 -8.71 -8.76
CA SER A 231 -16.98 -7.45 -8.14
C SER A 231 -17.86 -6.25 -8.51
N PRO A 232 -18.20 -5.99 -9.79
CA PRO A 232 -19.11 -4.88 -10.14
C PRO A 232 -20.49 -4.97 -9.52
N ARG A 233 -21.01 -6.19 -9.30
CA ARG A 233 -22.33 -6.40 -8.69
C ARG A 233 -22.27 -6.14 -7.19
N ALA A 234 -21.24 -6.64 -6.53
CA ALA A 234 -21.01 -6.42 -5.10
C ALA A 234 -20.80 -4.91 -4.80
N LEU A 235 -20.08 -4.20 -5.68
CA LEU A 235 -19.95 -2.74 -5.59
C LEU A 235 -21.29 -1.99 -5.60
N LEU A 236 -22.32 -2.48 -6.29
CA LEU A 236 -23.65 -1.86 -6.24
C LEU A 236 -24.32 -2.04 -4.88
N GLU A 237 -24.14 -3.20 -4.24
CA GLU A 237 -24.58 -3.45 -2.87
C GLU A 237 -23.86 -2.50 -1.90
N ASP A 238 -22.55 -2.36 -2.05
CA ASP A 238 -21.72 -1.49 -1.21
C ASP A 238 -22.11 -0.01 -1.33
N VAL A 239 -22.32 0.48 -2.56
CA VAL A 239 -22.83 1.84 -2.82
C VAL A 239 -24.19 2.04 -2.14
N ALA A 240 -25.10 1.06 -2.25
CA ALA A 240 -26.39 1.14 -1.59
C ALA A 240 -26.27 1.13 -0.06
N VAL A 241 -25.30 0.40 0.51
CA VAL A 241 -25.02 0.39 1.95
C VAL A 241 -24.47 1.73 2.41
N LEU A 242 -23.51 2.33 1.69
CA LEU A 242 -23.00 3.67 2.02
C LEU A 242 -24.09 4.73 1.95
N HIS A 243 -24.93 4.67 0.92
CA HIS A 243 -26.05 5.58 0.77
C HIS A 243 -27.06 5.44 1.92
N SER A 244 -27.51 4.21 2.19
CA SER A 244 -28.59 3.95 3.14
C SER A 244 -28.17 4.04 4.61
N ARG A 245 -26.95 3.60 4.97
CA ARG A 245 -26.49 3.53 6.36
C ARG A 245 -25.63 4.72 6.78
N TYR A 246 -24.88 5.30 5.86
CA TYR A 246 -23.92 6.38 6.16
C TYR A 246 -24.30 7.72 5.50
N GLY A 247 -25.36 7.75 4.69
CA GLY A 247 -25.97 9.00 4.20
C GLY A 247 -25.26 9.67 3.03
N TYR A 248 -24.30 9.01 2.38
CA TYR A 248 -23.61 9.57 1.20
C TYR A 248 -24.51 9.59 -0.02
N ALA A 249 -24.37 10.61 -0.87
CA ALA A 249 -25.07 10.63 -2.15
C ALA A 249 -24.45 9.60 -3.11
N VAL A 250 -25.29 8.91 -3.88
CA VAL A 250 -24.87 7.81 -4.76
C VAL A 250 -23.85 8.27 -5.81
N ASP A 251 -24.00 9.48 -6.34
CA ASP A 251 -23.12 10.11 -7.33
C ASP A 251 -21.80 10.68 -6.74
N GLU A 252 -21.71 10.75 -5.42
CA GLU A 252 -20.49 11.14 -4.70
C GLU A 252 -19.60 9.93 -4.36
N ILE A 253 -20.15 8.71 -4.36
CA ILE A 253 -19.42 7.50 -4.03
C ILE A 253 -18.66 6.99 -5.26
N ASP A 254 -17.36 6.71 -5.09
CA ASP A 254 -16.55 6.06 -6.11
C ASP A 254 -16.51 4.52 -5.87
N PRO A 255 -17.18 3.70 -6.69
CA PRO A 255 -17.07 2.24 -6.61
C PRO A 255 -15.82 1.74 -7.36
N VAL A 256 -14.97 0.98 -6.68
CA VAL A 256 -13.66 0.55 -7.19
C VAL A 256 -13.44 -0.96 -7.04
N SER A 257 -13.29 -1.69 -8.14
CA SER A 257 -12.77 -3.05 -8.14
C SER A 257 -11.24 -3.00 -7.98
N ILE A 258 -10.72 -3.67 -6.95
CA ILE A 258 -9.28 -3.87 -6.78
C ILE A 258 -8.97 -5.32 -7.14
N VAL A 259 -8.30 -5.53 -8.27
CA VAL A 259 -8.05 -6.87 -8.81
C VAL A 259 -6.57 -7.22 -8.84
N LEU A 260 -6.23 -8.51 -8.84
CA LEU A 260 -4.84 -8.92 -9.04
C LEU A 260 -4.40 -8.69 -10.50
N SER A 261 -5.22 -9.14 -11.45
CA SER A 261 -5.05 -8.96 -12.89
C SER A 261 -6.35 -8.46 -13.50
N LEU A 262 -6.25 -7.54 -14.45
CA LEU A 262 -7.39 -7.13 -15.26
C LEU A 262 -7.98 -8.34 -16.00
N PRO A 263 -9.31 -8.51 -16.00
CA PRO A 263 -9.98 -9.56 -16.75
C PRO A 263 -9.58 -9.56 -18.23
N ASN A 264 -9.64 -10.73 -18.86
CA ASN A 264 -9.40 -10.84 -20.30
C ASN A 264 -10.32 -9.87 -21.07
N SER A 265 -9.80 -9.24 -22.13
CA SER A 265 -10.54 -8.30 -22.98
C SER A 265 -11.91 -8.82 -23.49
N ARG A 266 -12.10 -10.14 -23.59
CA ARG A 266 -13.33 -10.82 -24.00
C ARG A 266 -14.27 -11.18 -22.85
N SER A 267 -13.92 -10.83 -21.62
CA SER A 267 -14.74 -11.08 -20.43
C SER A 267 -15.99 -10.19 -20.43
N GLU A 268 -17.10 -10.75 -19.95
CA GLU A 268 -18.34 -10.01 -19.69
C GLU A 268 -18.18 -8.90 -18.64
N TYR A 269 -17.10 -8.94 -17.83
CA TYR A 269 -16.78 -7.91 -16.83
C TYR A 269 -16.93 -6.49 -17.39
N TYR A 270 -16.36 -6.25 -18.58
CA TYR A 270 -16.37 -4.94 -19.21
C TYR A 270 -17.75 -4.55 -19.73
N GLN A 271 -18.58 -5.52 -20.12
CA GLN A 271 -19.95 -5.25 -20.51
C GLN A 271 -20.79 -4.87 -19.29
N VAL A 272 -20.63 -5.59 -18.17
CA VAL A 272 -21.35 -5.31 -16.92
C VAL A 272 -21.09 -3.90 -16.43
N ILE A 273 -19.83 -3.47 -16.32
CA ILE A 273 -19.52 -2.11 -15.84
C ILE A 273 -20.07 -1.01 -16.77
N ARG A 274 -20.11 -1.25 -18.10
CA ARG A 274 -20.69 -0.30 -19.06
C ARG A 274 -22.21 -0.24 -18.94
N ASP A 275 -22.86 -1.38 -18.75
CA ASP A 275 -24.30 -1.43 -18.55
C ASP A 275 -24.70 -0.75 -17.24
N ILE A 276 -23.91 -0.92 -16.17
CA ILE A 276 -24.08 -0.18 -14.91
C ILE A 276 -23.98 1.33 -15.14
N GLU A 277 -22.95 1.81 -15.83
CA GLU A 277 -22.80 3.24 -16.12
C GLU A 277 -23.98 3.77 -16.96
N LYS A 278 -24.38 3.03 -18.00
CA LYS A 278 -25.46 3.42 -18.89
C LYS A 278 -26.82 3.52 -18.18
N VAL A 279 -27.11 2.58 -17.28
CA VAL A 279 -28.41 2.49 -16.61
C VAL A 279 -28.47 3.33 -15.34
N LEU A 280 -27.43 3.25 -14.50
CA LEU A 280 -27.42 3.87 -13.17
C LEU A 280 -26.60 5.16 -13.10
N ARG A 281 -25.87 5.51 -14.17
CA ARG A 281 -24.91 6.63 -14.17
C ARG A 281 -23.82 6.50 -13.09
N LEU A 282 -23.53 5.25 -12.71
CA LEU A 282 -22.50 4.88 -11.75
C LEU A 282 -21.29 4.32 -12.49
N ARG A 283 -20.11 4.89 -12.22
CA ARG A 283 -18.86 4.49 -12.86
C ARG A 283 -18.07 3.54 -11.97
N CYS A 284 -18.20 2.23 -12.23
CA CYS A 284 -17.33 1.23 -11.64
C CYS A 284 -15.93 1.35 -12.25
N ARG A 285 -14.93 1.57 -11.38
CA ARG A 285 -13.53 1.73 -11.75
C ARG A 285 -12.75 0.49 -11.41
N THR A 286 -11.62 0.27 -12.07
CA THR A 286 -10.79 -0.91 -11.84
C THR A 286 -9.34 -0.52 -11.70
N ILE A 287 -8.71 -0.91 -10.60
CA ILE A 287 -7.27 -0.76 -10.37
C ILE A 287 -6.67 -2.11 -9.99
N THR A 288 -5.43 -2.37 -10.40
CA THR A 288 -4.74 -3.60 -10.02
C THR A 288 -3.88 -3.42 -8.77
N ILE A 289 -3.63 -4.50 -8.04
CA ILE A 289 -2.63 -4.50 -6.96
C ILE A 289 -1.24 -4.13 -7.52
N GLY A 290 -0.91 -4.59 -8.74
CA GLY A 290 0.30 -4.20 -9.46
C GLY A 290 0.41 -2.69 -9.69
N ALA A 291 -0.69 -2.02 -10.05
CA ALA A 291 -0.74 -0.56 -10.19
C ALA A 291 -0.55 0.18 -8.86
N LEU A 292 -1.14 -0.31 -7.77
CA LEU A 292 -0.90 0.25 -6.44
C LEU A 292 0.57 0.10 -6.00
N ILE A 293 1.19 -1.05 -6.29
CA ILE A 293 2.62 -1.27 -6.04
C ILE A 293 3.47 -0.35 -6.91
N ALA A 294 3.10 -0.14 -8.19
CA ALA A 294 3.80 0.78 -9.06
C ALA A 294 3.79 2.22 -8.52
N LEU A 295 2.63 2.70 -8.05
CA LEU A 295 2.53 4.02 -7.41
C LEU A 295 3.42 4.10 -6.18
N LEU A 296 3.35 3.09 -5.29
CA LEU A 296 4.16 3.01 -4.09
C LEU A 296 5.66 3.08 -4.41
N TRP A 297 6.12 2.25 -5.35
CA TRP A 297 7.53 2.15 -5.70
C TRP A 297 8.08 3.40 -6.36
N ASN A 298 7.24 4.22 -6.99
CA ASN A 298 7.64 5.47 -7.63
C ASN A 298 7.33 6.71 -6.77
N CYS A 299 6.97 6.54 -5.50
CA CYS A 299 6.59 7.61 -4.60
C CYS A 299 5.42 8.49 -5.11
N VAL A 300 4.57 7.96 -5.99
CA VAL A 300 3.44 8.68 -6.56
C VAL A 300 2.22 8.52 -5.66
N LYS A 301 1.51 9.63 -5.44
CA LYS A 301 0.27 9.64 -4.68
C LYS A 301 -0.92 9.64 -5.62
N LEU A 302 -1.96 8.91 -5.23
CA LEU A 302 -3.21 8.88 -5.94
C LEU A 302 -4.16 9.93 -5.35
N GLU A 303 -4.51 10.95 -6.13
CA GLU A 303 -5.41 12.01 -5.67
C GLU A 303 -6.84 11.49 -5.45
N GLY A 304 -7.29 10.56 -6.27
CA GLY A 304 -8.59 9.93 -6.14
C GLY A 304 -8.98 9.16 -7.38
N PHE A 305 -10.28 8.88 -7.48
CA PHE A 305 -10.88 8.14 -8.58
C PHE A 305 -11.74 9.08 -9.46
N ASP A 306 -11.53 10.39 -9.38
CA ASP A 306 -12.34 11.40 -10.08
C ASP A 306 -12.38 11.23 -11.62
N GLY A 307 -13.48 11.64 -12.24
CA GLY A 307 -13.62 11.69 -13.70
C GLY A 307 -13.58 10.32 -14.39
N ASP A 308 -12.74 10.19 -15.42
CA ASP A 308 -12.57 8.97 -16.23
C ASP A 308 -11.40 8.10 -15.77
N VAL A 309 -10.72 8.49 -14.69
CA VAL A 309 -9.53 7.77 -14.20
C VAL A 309 -9.93 6.35 -13.77
N PHE A 310 -9.20 5.35 -14.25
CA PHE A 310 -9.45 3.92 -14.02
C PHE A 310 -10.80 3.39 -14.53
N THR A 311 -11.58 4.22 -15.23
CA THR A 311 -12.76 3.75 -15.95
C THR A 311 -12.33 2.95 -17.17
N VAL A 312 -13.08 1.89 -17.46
CA VAL A 312 -12.77 0.99 -18.57
C VAL A 312 -13.84 1.11 -19.65
N GLY A 313 -13.46 1.61 -20.83
CA GLY A 313 -14.35 1.83 -21.99
C GLY A 313 -13.95 1.07 -23.26
N GLU A 314 -14.62 1.34 -24.38
CA GLU A 314 -14.23 0.86 -25.72
C GLU A 314 -12.99 1.60 -26.22
N GLY A 315 -11.83 1.23 -25.69
CA GLY A 315 -10.53 1.78 -25.99
C GLY A 315 -9.51 1.05 -25.13
N LYS A 316 -8.31 0.76 -25.65
CA LYS A 316 -7.32 -0.06 -24.94
C LYS A 316 -7.11 0.46 -23.52
N VAL A 317 -7.63 -0.28 -22.55
CA VAL A 317 -7.44 -0.02 -21.12
C VAL A 317 -5.97 -0.11 -20.84
N ASP A 318 -5.40 1.01 -20.38
CA ASP A 318 -4.01 1.10 -20.01
C ASP A 318 -3.91 1.89 -18.71
N LEU A 319 -3.83 1.18 -17.58
CA LEU A 319 -3.69 1.80 -16.28
C LEU A 319 -2.43 2.68 -16.23
N ALA A 320 -1.36 2.32 -16.94
CA ALA A 320 -0.10 3.05 -16.94
C ALA A 320 -0.28 4.53 -17.34
N VAL A 321 -1.19 4.80 -18.28
CA VAL A 321 -1.52 6.17 -18.74
C VAL A 321 -2.07 7.01 -17.59
N TRP A 322 -2.87 6.40 -16.72
CA TRP A 322 -3.56 7.08 -15.62
C TRP A 322 -2.70 7.25 -14.36
N LEU A 323 -1.64 6.45 -14.20
CA LEU A 323 -0.79 6.49 -13.00
C LEU A 323 0.11 7.74 -12.92
N GLY A 324 0.08 8.62 -13.93
CA GLY A 324 0.92 9.83 -13.94
C GLY A 324 2.42 9.53 -13.98
N LEU A 325 2.79 8.29 -14.30
CA LEU A 325 4.17 7.80 -14.46
C LEU A 325 4.71 8.25 -15.83
N ASN A 326 4.68 9.57 -16.07
CA ASN A 326 5.06 10.17 -17.35
C ASN A 326 6.51 9.82 -17.72
N GLY A 327 6.71 9.25 -18.90
CA GLY A 327 8.03 8.96 -19.47
C GLY A 327 8.64 7.59 -19.11
N VAL A 328 7.97 6.78 -18.29
CA VAL A 328 8.36 5.39 -18.03
C VAL A 328 7.42 4.49 -18.81
N ALA A 329 7.93 3.80 -19.83
CA ALA A 329 7.21 2.65 -20.37
C ALA A 329 7.09 1.62 -19.23
N LEU A 330 5.90 1.49 -18.64
CA LEU A 330 5.68 0.47 -17.63
C LEU A 330 5.60 -0.86 -18.37
N ASP A 331 6.69 -1.60 -18.34
CA ASP A 331 6.67 -3.01 -18.72
C ASP A 331 5.65 -3.71 -17.81
N GLU A 332 4.76 -4.50 -18.41
CA GLU A 332 3.82 -5.28 -17.62
C GLU A 332 4.60 -6.33 -16.82
N PRO A 333 4.59 -6.28 -15.47
CA PRO A 333 5.27 -7.28 -14.66
C PRO A 333 4.67 -8.68 -14.86
N TYR A 334 3.37 -8.74 -15.15
CA TYR A 334 2.63 -9.95 -15.41
C TYR A 334 1.38 -9.63 -16.26
N PRO A 335 0.79 -10.63 -16.96
CA PRO A 335 -0.39 -10.41 -17.78
C PRO A 335 -1.57 -9.84 -16.98
N GLY A 336 -2.20 -8.78 -17.47
CA GLY A 336 -3.32 -8.15 -16.78
C GLY A 336 -2.91 -7.06 -15.78
N ALA A 337 -1.62 -6.81 -15.56
CA ALA A 337 -1.19 -5.84 -14.55
C ALA A 337 -1.62 -4.41 -14.87
N PHE A 338 -1.51 -3.98 -16.14
CA PHE A 338 -1.89 -2.62 -16.55
C PHE A 338 -2.86 -2.61 -17.72
N LYS A 339 -2.84 -3.66 -18.55
CA LYS A 339 -3.71 -3.83 -19.72
C LYS A 339 -4.44 -5.16 -19.60
N PRO A 340 -5.69 -5.25 -20.08
CA PRO A 340 -6.42 -6.51 -20.15
C PRO A 340 -5.59 -7.55 -20.90
N ALA A 341 -5.50 -8.75 -20.33
CA ALA A 341 -4.91 -9.87 -21.04
C ALA A 341 -5.69 -10.14 -22.34
N LYS A 342 -4.97 -10.52 -23.40
CA LYS A 342 -5.57 -10.98 -24.66
C LYS A 342 -6.21 -12.35 -24.47
#